data_AF-A0A2P6TD56-F1
#
_entry.id   AF-A0A2P6TD56-F1
#
_cell.length_a   1.000
_cell.length_b   1.000
_cell.length_c   1.000
_cell.angle_alpha   90.00
_cell.angle_beta   90.00
_cell.angle_gamma   90.00
#
_symmetry.space_group_name_H-M   'P 1'
#
loop_
_entity.id
_entity.type
_entity.pdbx_description
1 polymer ?
#
loop_
_entity_poly.entity_id
_entity_poly.type
_entity_poly.pdbx_seq_one_letter_code
_entity_poly.pdbx_strand_id
1 'polypeptide(L)'
;MVGQRPASGSPIRSDSPGPAPLPVPSSGRPVYSWLADLERLRDTATASGRPKVTILDVADRAMEAGASPATCQPTSPRSVESCLRLGIDPATLLHRPLDFFLRQEHSNPELAQLAYDFEESKRQERLKALIKERRRLEDGAGRSAKAGGAKSAASSAVAGAEDLVEKETVREQERRAEEQRRAKQAADEEWRRAQHERELQRRAAEEALEREAKLQDAERYKREQEQLRKEQEEEKLRRQEAYAKEQERMQKAEAARLETERILREQQEVVERRKAEMAKRDEEREQVKALQAAERAAANAEAQRQAQARIEAAQQANAAIIQKKRDEYEERQRHNEERRRAREQQRELEEEEKRAEEARKEQQRQAAYEEAQRREAARIAEVLRKQREKDEELARAKAERDAEAARRALERKLQLQDKVMTVEEMKRRDAYERSQAVKRIQEETERSRQLLEQRKQLQDQRRLANMQASMQRQQIVEAMERLQATKTFLDGNVDVNSLLSKK
;
A
#
# COMPACT_ATOMS: atom_id res chain seq x y z
N MET A 1 -34.19 87.81 21.30
CA MET A 1 -35.07 87.24 22.35
C MET A 1 -35.68 85.97 21.80
N VAL A 2 -35.60 84.87 22.58
CA VAL A 2 -36.25 83.56 22.41
C VAL A 2 -35.73 82.73 21.21
N GLY A 3 -34.92 81.68 21.34
CA GLY A 3 -34.64 80.81 22.48
C GLY A 3 -35.50 79.55 22.43
N GLN A 4 -35.22 78.62 21.51
CA GLN A 4 -35.78 77.27 21.53
C GLN A 4 -34.65 76.22 21.42
N ARG A 5 -34.60 75.38 22.45
CA ARG A 5 -33.69 74.24 22.64
C ARG A 5 -34.26 73.00 21.94
N PRO A 6 -33.42 72.12 21.36
CA PRO A 6 -33.78 70.73 21.20
C PRO A 6 -33.31 69.89 22.39
N ALA A 7 -34.16 68.93 22.72
CA ALA A 7 -34.13 68.08 23.89
C ALA A 7 -33.22 66.85 23.73
N SER A 8 -32.79 66.34 24.90
CA SER A 8 -32.54 64.92 25.22
C SER A 8 -31.61 64.12 24.31
N GLY A 9 -30.32 64.19 24.61
CA GLY A 9 -29.38 63.12 24.29
C GLY A 9 -29.59 61.93 25.24
N SER A 10 -30.10 60.83 24.70
CA SER A 10 -30.07 59.52 25.37
C SER A 10 -28.64 58.95 25.29
N PRO A 11 -28.05 58.51 26.41
CA PRO A 11 -26.78 57.79 26.35
C PRO A 11 -27.06 56.39 25.80
N ILE A 12 -26.64 56.14 24.56
CA ILE A 12 -26.51 54.79 24.01
C ILE A 12 -25.43 54.10 24.83
N ARG A 13 -25.85 53.34 25.86
CA ARG A 13 -25.02 52.31 26.48
C ARG A 13 -24.85 51.21 25.44
N SER A 14 -23.78 51.32 24.65
CA SER A 14 -23.25 50.21 23.88
C SER A 14 -22.53 49.24 24.84
N ASP A 15 -23.31 48.50 25.63
CA ASP A 15 -22.86 47.24 26.22
C ASP A 15 -22.82 46.20 25.08
N SER A 16 -21.91 46.39 24.14
CA SER A 16 -21.45 45.29 23.29
C SER A 16 -20.65 44.37 24.21
N PRO A 17 -21.07 43.11 24.44
CA PRO A 17 -20.21 42.15 25.09
C PRO A 17 -18.99 42.00 24.19
N GLY A 18 -17.85 42.54 24.64
CA GLY A 18 -16.56 42.29 24.01
C GLY A 18 -16.38 40.78 23.83
N PRO A 19 -15.73 40.34 22.75
CA PRO A 19 -15.51 38.91 22.51
C PRO A 19 -14.91 38.31 23.77
N ALA A 20 -15.61 37.32 24.33
CA ALA A 20 -15.15 36.60 25.51
C ALA A 20 -13.68 36.21 25.29
N PRO A 21 -12.78 36.51 26.22
CA PRO A 21 -11.39 36.12 26.08
C PRO A 21 -11.36 34.62 25.80
N LEU A 22 -10.78 34.26 24.65
CA LEU A 22 -10.62 32.87 24.26
C LEU A 22 -10.00 32.14 25.44
N PRO A 23 -10.58 31.01 25.89
CA PRO A 23 -10.06 30.27 27.02
C PRO A 23 -8.60 29.92 26.72
N VAL A 24 -7.69 30.60 27.42
CA VAL A 24 -6.28 30.22 27.46
C VAL A 24 -6.23 28.75 27.84
N PRO A 25 -5.55 27.89 27.07
CA PRO A 25 -5.52 26.46 27.34
C PRO A 25 -4.96 26.27 28.74
N SER A 26 -5.85 25.89 29.66
CA SER A 26 -5.52 25.67 31.05
C SER A 26 -4.36 24.69 31.10
N SER A 27 -3.27 25.14 31.69
CA SER A 27 -2.06 24.37 31.93
C SER A 27 -2.39 23.00 32.53
N GLY A 28 -2.06 21.95 31.77
CA GLY A 28 -1.56 20.70 32.33
C GLY A 28 -2.59 19.70 32.85
N ARG A 29 -3.63 19.36 32.09
CA ARG A 29 -4.14 17.98 32.21
C ARG A 29 -3.03 17.05 31.72
N PRO A 30 -2.54 16.08 32.53
CA PRO A 30 -1.57 15.10 32.08
C PRO A 30 -2.10 14.41 30.80
N VAL A 31 -1.23 14.18 29.83
CA VAL A 31 -1.53 13.62 28.49
C VAL A 31 -2.36 12.32 28.56
N TYR A 32 -2.32 11.63 29.69
CA TYR A 32 -3.00 10.36 29.94
C TYR A 32 -4.06 10.40 31.04
N SER A 33 -4.48 11.58 31.51
CA SER A 33 -5.52 11.72 32.54
C SER A 33 -6.87 11.11 32.12
N TRP A 34 -7.17 11.13 30.81
CA TRP A 34 -8.37 10.51 30.23
C TRP A 34 -8.40 8.99 30.38
N LEU A 35 -7.25 8.30 30.49
CA LEU A 35 -7.21 6.85 30.75
C LEU A 35 -7.75 6.53 32.15
N ALA A 36 -7.36 7.30 33.17
CA ALA A 36 -7.89 7.15 34.52
C ALA A 36 -9.40 7.44 34.57
N ASP A 37 -9.87 8.43 33.81
CA ASP A 37 -11.30 8.72 33.67
C ASP A 37 -12.04 7.55 32.98
N LEU A 38 -11.45 6.91 31.97
CA LEU A 38 -12.01 5.72 31.32
C LEU A 38 -12.02 4.48 32.22
N GLU A 39 -10.99 4.25 33.03
CA GLU A 39 -10.98 3.15 34.00
C GLU A 39 -12.10 3.32 35.04
N ARG A 40 -12.28 4.55 35.55
CA ARG A 40 -13.43 4.88 36.43
C ARG A 40 -14.76 4.69 35.72
N LEU A 41 -14.86 5.07 34.45
CA LEU A 41 -16.05 4.86 33.63
C LEU A 41 -16.31 3.36 33.41
N ARG A 42 -15.29 2.53 33.24
CA ARG A 42 -15.43 1.06 33.10
C ARG A 42 -16.02 0.46 34.37
N ASP A 43 -15.45 0.83 35.51
CA ASP A 43 -15.87 0.30 36.81
C ASP A 43 -17.29 0.77 37.16
N THR A 44 -17.63 2.03 36.85
CA THR A 44 -19.00 2.54 37.03
C THR A 44 -20.01 2.01 36.00
N ALA A 45 -19.58 1.72 34.77
CA ALA A 45 -20.42 1.15 33.72
C ALA A 45 -20.86 -0.29 34.04
N THR A 46 -20.05 -1.04 34.78
CA THR A 46 -20.42 -2.39 35.24
C THR A 46 -21.34 -2.35 36.47
N ALA A 47 -21.21 -1.33 37.33
CA ALA A 47 -21.99 -1.19 38.55
C ALA A 47 -23.32 -0.42 38.40
N SER A 48 -23.43 0.49 37.42
CA SER A 48 -24.57 1.41 37.33
C SER A 48 -25.67 0.94 36.37
N GLY A 49 -26.94 1.09 36.78
CA GLY A 49 -28.12 0.87 35.93
C GLY A 49 -28.40 2.01 34.93
N ARG A 50 -27.40 2.82 34.60
CA ARG A 50 -27.57 3.94 33.65
C ARG A 50 -27.71 3.42 32.21
N PRO A 51 -28.41 4.16 31.33
CA PRO A 51 -28.50 3.79 29.92
C PRO A 51 -27.10 3.66 29.30
N LYS A 52 -26.89 2.53 28.63
CA LYS A 52 -25.59 2.16 28.03
C LYS A 52 -25.48 2.82 26.67
N VAL A 53 -24.60 3.79 26.57
CA VAL A 53 -24.22 4.47 25.33
C VAL A 53 -23.06 3.68 24.72
N THR A 54 -23.29 3.09 23.55
CA THR A 54 -22.30 2.35 22.77
C THR A 54 -21.48 3.27 21.87
N ILE A 55 -20.37 2.77 21.32
CA ILE A 55 -19.57 3.51 20.30
C ILE A 55 -20.41 3.92 19.09
N LEU A 56 -21.43 3.12 18.72
CA LEU A 56 -22.32 3.46 17.61
C LEU A 56 -23.20 4.66 17.98
N ASP A 57 -23.79 4.64 19.19
CA ASP A 57 -24.58 5.79 19.69
C ASP A 57 -23.71 7.06 19.81
N VAL A 58 -22.43 6.89 20.19
CA VAL A 58 -21.46 8.01 20.21
C VAL A 58 -21.21 8.53 18.80
N ALA A 59 -21.07 7.67 17.80
CA ALA A 59 -20.84 8.07 16.41
C ALA A 59 -22.04 8.83 15.83
N ASP A 60 -23.26 8.36 16.13
CA ASP A 60 -24.49 9.01 15.69
C ASP A 60 -24.68 10.37 16.37
N ARG A 61 -24.53 10.43 17.70
CA ARG A 61 -24.61 11.68 18.48
C ARG A 61 -23.51 12.67 18.11
N ALA A 62 -22.32 12.19 17.75
CA ALA A 62 -21.21 13.06 17.38
C ALA A 62 -21.53 13.91 16.14
N MET A 63 -22.48 13.50 15.30
CA MET A 63 -22.92 14.27 14.12
C MET A 63 -23.98 15.33 14.46
N GLU A 64 -24.58 15.30 15.66
CA GLU A 64 -25.60 16.25 16.07
C GLU A 64 -24.99 17.62 16.40
N ALA A 65 -25.61 18.69 15.89
CA ALA A 65 -25.19 20.06 16.19
C ALA A 65 -25.34 20.34 17.69
N GLY A 66 -24.22 20.59 18.38
CA GLY A 66 -24.20 20.83 19.84
C GLY A 66 -23.75 19.63 20.67
N ALA A 67 -23.30 18.54 20.05
CA ALA A 67 -22.69 17.42 20.75
C ALA A 67 -21.50 17.89 21.62
N SER A 68 -21.57 17.61 22.92
CA SER A 68 -20.50 17.90 23.86
C SER A 68 -19.64 16.64 24.11
N PRO A 69 -18.38 16.79 24.53
CA PRO A 69 -17.56 15.64 24.96
C PRO A 69 -18.23 14.78 26.03
N ALA A 70 -19.01 15.39 26.94
CA ALA A 70 -19.70 14.66 28.01
C ALA A 70 -20.85 13.79 27.48
N THR A 71 -21.60 14.27 26.48
CA THR A 71 -22.73 13.53 25.89
C THR A 71 -22.30 12.39 24.97
N CYS A 72 -21.05 12.44 24.51
CA CYS A 72 -20.42 11.47 23.61
C CYS A 72 -19.44 10.53 24.33
N GLN A 73 -19.50 10.45 25.67
CA GLN A 73 -18.75 9.44 26.39
C GLN A 73 -19.45 8.07 26.29
N PRO A 74 -18.75 7.01 25.83
CA PRO A 74 -19.31 5.68 25.85
C PRO A 74 -19.48 5.23 27.30
N THR A 75 -20.68 4.77 27.67
CA THR A 75 -20.97 4.21 29.00
C THR A 75 -21.20 2.71 28.96
N SER A 76 -21.22 2.09 27.77
CA SER A 76 -21.28 0.64 27.64
C SER A 76 -19.93 0.02 28.04
N PRO A 77 -19.89 -0.99 28.95
CA PRO A 77 -18.64 -1.62 29.41
C PRO A 77 -17.73 -2.08 28.27
N ARG A 78 -18.30 -2.68 27.21
CA ARG A 78 -17.52 -3.17 26.05
C ARG A 78 -16.95 -2.03 25.22
N SER A 79 -17.68 -0.92 25.13
CA SER A 79 -17.23 0.26 24.40
C SER A 79 -16.10 0.97 25.13
N VAL A 80 -16.20 1.11 26.45
CA VAL A 80 -15.13 1.64 27.30
C VAL A 80 -13.88 0.75 27.21
N GLU A 81 -14.05 -0.57 27.33
CA GLU A 81 -12.96 -1.54 27.21
C GLU A 81 -12.27 -1.48 25.83
N SER A 82 -13.04 -1.27 24.74
CA SER A 82 -12.47 -1.11 23.39
C SER A 82 -11.62 0.15 23.29
N CYS A 83 -12.07 1.26 23.87
CA CYS A 83 -11.29 2.51 23.94
C CYS A 83 -10.01 2.34 24.74
N LEU A 84 -10.07 1.66 25.90
CA LEU A 84 -8.90 1.35 26.73
C LEU A 84 -7.88 0.47 25.99
N ARG A 85 -8.33 -0.62 25.35
CA ARG A 85 -7.43 -1.55 24.63
C ARG A 85 -6.71 -0.92 23.45
N LEU A 86 -7.38 -0.04 22.72
CA LEU A 86 -6.81 0.64 21.56
C LEU A 86 -6.08 1.94 21.93
N GLY A 87 -6.17 2.39 23.18
CA GLY A 87 -5.61 3.69 23.59
C GLY A 87 -6.23 4.86 22.85
N ILE A 88 -7.54 4.79 22.56
CA ILE A 88 -8.27 5.85 21.85
C ILE A 88 -9.10 6.67 22.85
N ASP A 89 -8.85 7.97 22.90
CA ASP A 89 -9.65 8.92 23.68
C ASP A 89 -11.01 9.17 23.01
N PRO A 90 -12.15 8.91 23.69
CA PRO A 90 -13.48 9.16 23.15
C PRO A 90 -13.72 10.59 22.69
N ALA A 91 -13.07 11.59 23.30
CA ALA A 91 -13.23 12.99 22.88
C ALA A 91 -12.75 13.23 21.44
N THR A 92 -11.85 12.38 20.93
CA THR A 92 -11.36 12.43 19.55
C THR A 92 -12.32 11.82 18.53
N LEU A 93 -13.44 11.23 18.96
CA LEU A 93 -14.48 10.68 18.09
C LEU A 93 -15.56 11.70 17.72
N LEU A 94 -15.56 12.86 18.40
CA LEU A 94 -16.45 13.96 18.10
C LEU A 94 -16.20 14.49 16.69
N HIS A 95 -17.26 14.64 15.90
CA HIS A 95 -17.17 15.30 14.63
C HIS A 95 -16.96 16.80 14.85
N ARG A 96 -15.98 17.38 14.17
CA ARG A 96 -15.72 18.81 14.18
C ARG A 96 -16.11 19.35 12.80
N PRO A 97 -17.11 20.23 12.69
CA PRO A 97 -17.50 20.77 11.39
C PRO A 97 -16.36 21.60 10.80
N LEU A 98 -16.34 21.75 9.47
CA LEU A 98 -15.34 22.55 8.75
C LEU A 98 -15.18 23.97 9.33
N ASP A 99 -16.29 24.57 9.79
CA ASP A 99 -16.32 25.88 10.45
C ASP A 99 -15.40 25.98 11.68
N PHE A 100 -15.18 24.88 12.39
CA PHE A 100 -14.25 24.83 13.52
C PHE A 100 -12.82 25.09 13.06
N PHE A 101 -12.39 24.42 11.99
CA PHE A 101 -11.04 24.55 11.42
C PHE A 101 -10.83 25.90 10.73
N LEU A 102 -11.88 26.44 10.09
CA LEU A 102 -11.83 27.79 9.52
C LEU A 102 -11.54 28.87 10.56
N ARG A 103 -12.07 28.71 11.79
CA ARG A 103 -11.78 29.63 12.91
C ARG A 103 -10.37 29.45 13.46
N GLN A 104 -9.84 28.23 13.44
CA GLN A 104 -8.53 27.90 14.00
C GLN A 104 -7.37 28.35 13.09
N GLU A 105 -7.46 28.08 11.79
CA GLU A 105 -6.39 28.33 10.81
C GLU A 105 -6.43 29.75 10.20
N HIS A 106 -6.94 30.73 10.96
CA HIS A 106 -7.00 32.15 10.59
C HIS A 106 -7.53 32.41 9.17
N SER A 107 -8.59 31.70 8.78
CA SER A 107 -9.33 31.89 7.52
C SER A 107 -8.64 31.44 6.23
N ASN A 108 -7.62 30.56 6.26
CA ASN A 108 -7.17 29.91 5.02
C ASN A 108 -8.08 28.70 4.69
N PRO A 109 -8.93 28.77 3.64
CA PRO A 109 -9.92 27.73 3.37
C PRO A 109 -9.28 26.41 2.93
N GLU A 110 -8.14 26.44 2.24
CA GLU A 110 -7.47 25.21 1.77
C GLU A 110 -6.82 24.44 2.92
N LEU A 111 -6.16 25.15 3.84
CA LEU A 111 -5.57 24.53 5.02
C LEU A 111 -6.64 24.01 5.98
N ALA A 112 -7.74 24.75 6.15
CA ALA A 112 -8.87 24.31 6.95
C ALA A 112 -9.53 23.05 6.36
N GLN A 113 -9.70 22.99 5.04
CA GLN A 113 -10.22 21.81 4.35
C GLN A 113 -9.29 20.60 4.53
N LEU A 114 -7.98 20.78 4.33
CA LEU A 114 -6.99 19.71 4.50
C LEU A 114 -6.94 19.19 5.95
N ALA A 115 -6.99 20.10 6.94
CA ALA A 115 -7.02 19.76 8.35
C ALA A 115 -8.32 19.02 8.73
N TYR A 116 -9.47 19.48 8.21
CA TYR A 116 -10.75 18.81 8.35
C TYR A 116 -10.72 17.41 7.75
N ASP A 117 -10.28 17.26 6.50
CA ASP A 117 -10.23 15.97 5.81
C ASP A 117 -9.30 14.99 6.55
N PHE A 118 -8.16 15.49 7.06
CA PHE A 118 -7.23 14.69 7.85
C PHE A 118 -7.81 14.25 9.20
N GLU A 119 -8.38 15.17 9.99
CA GLU A 119 -9.00 14.84 11.28
C GLU A 119 -10.22 13.92 11.10
N GLU A 120 -11.04 14.16 10.09
CA GLU A 120 -12.23 13.36 9.78
C GLU A 120 -11.83 11.94 9.31
N SER A 121 -10.82 11.81 8.45
CA SER A 121 -10.26 10.51 8.07
C SER A 121 -9.72 9.74 9.29
N LYS A 122 -8.94 10.41 10.15
CA LYS A 122 -8.44 9.81 11.40
C LYS A 122 -9.56 9.40 12.36
N ARG A 123 -10.62 10.21 12.46
CA ARG A 123 -11.82 9.88 13.24
C ARG A 123 -12.50 8.62 12.70
N GLN A 124 -12.70 8.53 11.38
CA GLN A 124 -13.31 7.36 10.75
C GLN A 124 -12.48 6.09 10.93
N GLU A 125 -11.15 6.18 10.79
CA GLU A 125 -10.23 5.07 11.08
C GLU A 125 -10.37 4.58 12.54
N ARG A 126 -10.39 5.51 13.50
CA ARG A 126 -10.55 5.20 14.94
C ARG A 126 -11.91 4.56 15.23
N LEU A 127 -12.99 5.11 14.68
CA LEU A 127 -14.34 4.53 14.82
C LEU A 127 -14.40 3.11 14.26
N LYS A 128 -13.84 2.88 13.06
CA LYS A 128 -13.79 1.55 12.45
C LYS A 128 -12.99 0.56 13.29
N ALA A 129 -11.85 0.99 13.85
CA ALA A 129 -11.04 0.16 14.75
C ALA A 129 -11.80 -0.19 16.04
N LEU A 130 -12.49 0.79 16.64
CA LEU A 130 -13.31 0.61 17.83
C LEU A 130 -14.51 -0.32 17.59
N ILE A 131 -15.21 -0.19 16.47
CA ILE A 131 -16.31 -1.09 16.10
C ILE A 131 -15.78 -2.52 15.94
N LYS A 132 -14.62 -2.70 15.30
CA LYS A 132 -13.99 -4.01 15.12
C LYS A 132 -13.57 -4.63 16.45
N GLU A 133 -12.92 -3.88 17.34
CA GLU A 133 -12.50 -4.39 18.65
C GLU A 133 -13.71 -4.65 19.56
N ARG A 134 -14.74 -3.80 19.51
CA ARG A 134 -16.01 -4.07 20.20
C ARG A 134 -16.62 -5.39 19.74
N ARG A 135 -16.73 -5.60 18.42
CA ARG A 135 -17.24 -6.87 17.87
C ARG A 135 -16.40 -8.05 18.31
N ARG A 136 -15.07 -7.90 18.35
CA ARG A 136 -14.15 -8.92 18.88
C ARG A 136 -14.40 -9.22 20.36
N LEU A 137 -14.72 -8.22 21.18
CA LEU A 137 -15.11 -8.42 22.59
C LEU A 137 -16.45 -9.15 22.71
N GLU A 138 -17.39 -8.89 21.79
CA GLU A 138 -18.68 -9.58 21.74
C GLU A 138 -18.49 -11.06 21.36
N ASP A 139 -17.69 -11.33 20.33
CA ASP A 139 -17.39 -12.69 19.85
C ASP A 139 -16.49 -13.47 20.85
N GLY A 140 -15.54 -12.78 21.48
CA GLY A 140 -14.57 -13.35 22.43
C GLY A 140 -15.17 -13.69 23.79
N ALA A 141 -16.16 -12.92 24.25
CA ALA A 141 -16.93 -13.27 25.46
C ALA A 141 -17.80 -14.52 25.27
N GLY A 142 -18.07 -14.93 24.02
CA GLY A 142 -18.87 -16.11 23.68
C GLY A 142 -18.08 -17.37 23.32
N ARG A 143 -16.74 -17.34 23.26
CA ARG A 143 -15.91 -18.46 22.78
C ARG A 143 -14.76 -18.80 23.74
N SER A 144 -15.14 -19.34 24.90
CA SER A 144 -14.29 -20.21 25.72
C SER A 144 -14.90 -21.63 25.73
N ALA A 145 -15.03 -22.26 24.57
CA ALA A 145 -15.02 -23.72 24.43
C ALA A 145 -14.94 -24.12 22.96
N LYS A 146 -14.08 -25.12 22.70
CA LYS A 146 -13.92 -25.95 21.50
C LYS A 146 -13.08 -25.43 20.32
N ALA A 147 -11.99 -26.19 20.16
CA ALA A 147 -11.10 -26.29 19.01
C ALA A 147 -11.78 -26.85 17.76
N GLY A 148 -11.18 -26.55 16.60
CA GLY A 148 -11.17 -27.46 15.45
C GLY A 148 -11.69 -26.89 14.12
N GLY A 149 -10.79 -26.82 13.12
CA GLY A 149 -11.07 -27.38 11.80
C GLY A 149 -11.60 -26.47 10.68
N ALA A 150 -10.67 -26.05 9.80
CA ALA A 150 -10.70 -26.13 8.32
C ALA A 150 -11.93 -25.73 7.46
N LYS A 151 -11.67 -24.72 6.61
CA LYS A 151 -11.89 -24.57 5.15
C LYS A 151 -13.31 -24.65 4.49
N SER A 152 -13.49 -23.60 3.67
CA SER A 152 -14.08 -23.50 2.31
C SER A 152 -15.58 -23.31 2.07
N ALA A 153 -15.87 -22.12 1.50
CA ALA A 153 -16.62 -21.83 0.27
C ALA A 153 -18.16 -21.97 0.19
N ALA A 154 -18.78 -20.80 -0.02
CA ALA A 154 -19.81 -20.46 -1.00
C ALA A 154 -21.28 -20.92 -0.83
N SER A 155 -22.13 -19.92 -0.57
CA SER A 155 -23.28 -19.48 -1.42
C SER A 155 -24.68 -19.45 -0.78
N SER A 156 -25.37 -18.33 -1.07
CA SER A 156 -26.82 -18.14 -1.26
C SER A 156 -27.79 -18.04 -0.07
N ALA A 157 -28.14 -16.77 0.25
CA ALA A 157 -29.48 -16.15 0.21
C ALA A 157 -30.67 -16.54 1.14
N VAL A 158 -31.33 -15.46 1.60
CA VAL A 158 -32.76 -15.24 1.96
C VAL A 158 -33.24 -15.31 3.43
N ALA A 159 -33.44 -14.10 3.99
CA ALA A 159 -34.58 -13.52 4.76
C ALA A 159 -35.13 -14.07 6.11
N GLY A 160 -35.29 -13.13 7.07
CA GLY A 160 -36.52 -12.86 7.87
C GLY A 160 -36.64 -13.53 9.25
N ALA A 161 -36.41 -12.81 10.36
CA ALA A 161 -37.39 -12.14 11.27
C ALA A 161 -37.92 -13.07 12.40
N GLU A 162 -37.42 -12.93 13.63
CA GLU A 162 -38.00 -12.22 14.82
C GLU A 162 -39.07 -13.01 15.62
N ASP A 163 -38.80 -13.23 16.91
CA ASP A 163 -39.54 -12.66 18.06
C ASP A 163 -39.77 -13.62 19.26
N LEU A 164 -39.81 -13.01 20.44
CA LEU A 164 -39.87 -13.50 21.82
C LEU A 164 -40.96 -14.56 22.13
N VAL A 165 -40.72 -15.40 23.16
CA VAL A 165 -41.51 -15.54 24.41
C VAL A 165 -40.95 -16.74 25.20
N GLU A 166 -39.92 -16.48 26.00
CA GLU A 166 -39.42 -17.36 27.07
C GLU A 166 -40.15 -17.02 28.38
N LYS A 167 -40.87 -17.98 28.99
CA LYS A 167 -40.78 -18.26 30.45
C LYS A 167 -41.66 -19.36 31.04
N GLU A 168 -42.50 -20.05 30.28
CA GLU A 168 -43.20 -21.26 30.79
C GLU A 168 -42.71 -22.58 30.20
N THR A 169 -41.86 -22.53 29.18
CA THR A 169 -41.34 -23.71 28.47
C THR A 169 -40.15 -24.37 29.13
N VAL A 170 -39.47 -23.72 30.09
CA VAL A 170 -38.18 -24.18 30.65
C VAL A 170 -38.29 -25.50 31.43
N ARG A 171 -39.39 -25.78 32.12
CA ARG A 171 -39.52 -27.00 32.93
C ARG A 171 -39.96 -28.24 32.14
N GLU A 172 -40.71 -28.05 31.06
CA GLU A 172 -41.04 -29.14 30.14
C GLU A 172 -39.91 -29.35 29.10
N GLN A 173 -39.15 -28.29 28.79
CA GLN A 173 -37.92 -28.35 28.03
C GLN A 173 -36.80 -29.07 28.77
N GLU A 174 -36.73 -29.10 30.10
CA GLU A 174 -35.72 -29.88 30.82
C GLU A 174 -35.91 -31.40 30.67
N ARG A 175 -37.15 -31.91 30.75
CA ARG A 175 -37.44 -33.33 30.48
C ARG A 175 -37.24 -33.68 29.00
N ARG A 176 -37.70 -32.82 28.08
CA ARG A 176 -37.43 -33.00 26.65
C ARG A 176 -35.94 -32.83 26.32
N ALA A 177 -35.18 -32.05 27.08
CA ALA A 177 -33.74 -31.86 26.90
C ALA A 177 -32.95 -33.08 27.40
N GLU A 178 -33.42 -33.77 28.44
CA GLU A 178 -32.79 -35.01 28.90
C GLU A 178 -33.08 -36.18 27.94
N GLU A 179 -34.31 -36.29 27.44
CA GLU A 179 -34.68 -37.20 26.35
C GLU A 179 -33.97 -36.83 25.04
N GLN A 180 -33.86 -35.54 24.69
CA GLN A 180 -33.09 -35.08 23.52
C GLN A 180 -31.59 -35.27 23.70
N ARG A 181 -31.05 -35.27 24.92
CA ARG A 181 -29.63 -35.56 25.17
C ARG A 181 -29.34 -37.04 24.96
N ARG A 182 -30.22 -37.92 25.43
CA ARG A 182 -30.13 -39.36 25.12
C ARG A 182 -30.38 -39.64 23.63
N ALA A 183 -31.35 -38.97 23.02
CA ALA A 183 -31.63 -39.09 21.59
C ALA A 183 -30.51 -38.49 20.71
N LYS A 184 -29.84 -37.41 21.13
CA LYS A 184 -28.67 -36.85 20.43
C LYS A 184 -27.44 -37.73 20.57
N GLN A 185 -27.24 -38.38 21.71
CA GLN A 185 -26.16 -39.34 21.89
C GLN A 185 -26.39 -40.60 21.04
N ALA A 186 -27.62 -41.13 21.01
CA ALA A 186 -27.99 -42.21 20.11
C ALA A 186 -27.88 -41.79 18.63
N ALA A 187 -28.36 -40.60 18.27
CA ALA A 187 -28.28 -40.08 16.90
C ALA A 187 -26.85 -39.77 16.45
N ASP A 188 -25.95 -39.34 17.34
CA ASP A 188 -24.54 -39.11 17.00
C ASP A 188 -23.75 -40.43 16.84
N GLU A 189 -24.14 -41.48 17.54
CA GLU A 189 -23.60 -42.83 17.37
C GLU A 189 -24.17 -43.51 16.11
N GLU A 190 -25.47 -43.37 15.86
CA GLU A 190 -26.14 -43.81 14.64
C GLU A 190 -25.65 -43.04 13.42
N TRP A 191 -25.37 -41.74 13.54
CA TRP A 191 -24.80 -40.93 12.46
C TRP A 191 -23.36 -41.34 12.15
N ARG A 192 -22.55 -41.64 13.18
CA ARG A 192 -21.19 -42.17 12.96
C ARG A 192 -21.18 -43.58 12.37
N ARG A 193 -22.11 -44.45 12.81
CA ARG A 193 -22.32 -45.77 12.20
C ARG A 193 -22.84 -45.66 10.77
N ALA A 194 -23.80 -44.77 10.49
CA ALA A 194 -24.35 -44.54 9.16
C ALA A 194 -23.36 -43.87 8.21
N GLN A 195 -22.46 -43.00 8.71
CA GLN A 195 -21.36 -42.45 7.92
C GLN A 195 -20.35 -43.55 7.55
N HIS A 196 -19.95 -44.37 8.52
CA HIS A 196 -19.04 -45.48 8.28
C HIS A 196 -19.69 -46.56 7.38
N GLU A 197 -20.98 -46.83 7.55
CA GLU A 197 -21.75 -47.77 6.74
C GLU A 197 -21.99 -47.23 5.33
N ARG A 198 -22.23 -45.91 5.14
CA ARG A 198 -22.27 -45.28 3.81
C ARG A 198 -20.92 -45.32 3.11
N GLU A 199 -19.82 -45.15 3.84
CA GLU A 199 -18.48 -45.26 3.28
C GLU A 199 -18.14 -46.71 2.90
N LEU A 200 -18.53 -47.67 3.75
CA LEU A 200 -18.40 -49.10 3.47
C LEU A 200 -19.30 -49.55 2.30
N GLN A 201 -20.54 -49.05 2.21
CA GLN A 201 -21.49 -49.34 1.12
C GLN A 201 -21.05 -48.71 -0.19
N ARG A 202 -20.47 -47.50 -0.18
CA ARG A 202 -19.93 -46.87 -1.39
C ARG A 202 -18.72 -47.64 -1.93
N ARG A 203 -17.85 -48.11 -1.03
CA ARG A 203 -16.70 -48.94 -1.38
C ARG A 203 -17.08 -50.35 -1.83
N ALA A 204 -18.10 -50.96 -1.21
CA ALA A 204 -18.62 -52.26 -1.62
C ALA A 204 -19.39 -52.19 -2.96
N ALA A 205 -20.11 -51.10 -3.24
CA ALA A 205 -20.79 -50.89 -4.52
C ALA A 205 -19.80 -50.64 -5.67
N GLU A 206 -18.70 -49.95 -5.40
CA GLU A 206 -17.61 -49.72 -6.35
C GLU A 206 -16.85 -51.03 -6.66
N GLU A 207 -16.57 -51.84 -5.64
CA GLU A 207 -15.99 -53.19 -5.85
C GLU A 207 -16.97 -54.17 -6.51
N ALA A 208 -18.28 -54.04 -6.30
CA ALA A 208 -19.30 -54.86 -6.98
C ALA A 208 -19.42 -54.51 -8.47
N LEU A 209 -19.42 -53.21 -8.80
CA LEU A 209 -19.39 -52.73 -10.19
C LEU A 209 -18.11 -53.15 -10.92
N GLU A 210 -16.96 -53.15 -10.24
CA GLU A 210 -15.70 -53.61 -10.82
C GLU A 210 -15.66 -55.14 -11.03
N ARG A 211 -16.33 -55.91 -10.17
CA ARG A 211 -16.49 -57.37 -10.34
C ARG A 211 -17.50 -57.72 -11.42
N GLU A 212 -18.61 -57.00 -11.54
CA GLU A 212 -19.58 -57.18 -12.63
C GLU A 212 -19.00 -56.80 -13.99
N ALA A 213 -18.19 -55.74 -14.08
CA ALA A 213 -17.47 -55.38 -15.31
C ALA A 213 -16.45 -56.45 -15.72
N LYS A 214 -15.67 -57.00 -14.76
CA LYS A 214 -14.73 -58.10 -15.03
C LYS A 214 -15.43 -59.41 -15.42
N LEU A 215 -16.65 -59.67 -14.93
CA LEU A 215 -17.46 -60.82 -15.33
C LEU A 215 -18.06 -60.64 -16.74
N GLN A 216 -18.51 -59.43 -17.10
CA GLN A 216 -19.02 -59.13 -18.44
C GLN A 216 -17.93 -59.20 -19.52
N ASP A 217 -16.70 -58.79 -19.20
CA ASP A 217 -15.56 -58.92 -20.12
C ASP A 217 -15.08 -60.38 -20.24
N ALA A 218 -15.12 -61.15 -19.14
CA ALA A 218 -14.81 -62.59 -19.17
C ALA A 218 -15.89 -63.41 -19.92
N GLU A 219 -17.17 -63.01 -19.87
CA GLU A 219 -18.24 -63.63 -20.65
C GLU A 219 -18.17 -63.28 -22.15
N ARG A 220 -17.77 -62.05 -22.49
CA ARG A 220 -17.53 -61.65 -23.90
C ARG A 220 -16.35 -62.42 -24.49
N TYR A 221 -15.27 -62.57 -23.73
CA TYR A 221 -14.09 -63.34 -24.16
C TYR A 221 -14.38 -64.85 -24.33
N LYS A 222 -15.25 -65.44 -23.49
CA LYS A 222 -15.69 -66.85 -23.64
C LYS A 222 -16.62 -67.04 -24.84
N ARG A 223 -17.50 -66.09 -25.14
CA ARG A 223 -18.38 -66.13 -26.33
C ARG A 223 -17.60 -65.95 -27.63
N GLU A 224 -16.56 -65.12 -27.66
CA GLU A 224 -15.65 -64.99 -28.81
C GLU A 224 -14.80 -66.26 -29.03
N GLN A 225 -14.30 -66.90 -27.97
CA GLN A 225 -13.54 -68.16 -28.05
C GLN A 225 -14.39 -69.35 -28.55
N GLU A 226 -15.67 -69.43 -28.17
CA GLU A 226 -16.58 -70.49 -28.64
C GLU A 226 -17.04 -70.29 -30.09
N GLN A 227 -17.21 -69.04 -30.54
CA GLN A 227 -17.53 -68.74 -31.95
C GLN A 227 -16.35 -69.07 -32.87
N LEU A 228 -15.13 -68.72 -32.46
CA LEU A 228 -13.92 -69.03 -33.23
C LEU A 228 -13.65 -70.55 -33.34
N ARG A 229 -14.02 -71.35 -32.33
CA ARG A 229 -13.91 -72.81 -32.37
C ARG A 229 -14.95 -73.47 -33.28
N LYS A 230 -16.20 -72.97 -33.28
CA LYS A 230 -17.25 -73.47 -34.19
C LYS A 230 -16.93 -73.14 -35.66
N GLU A 231 -16.39 -71.96 -35.94
CA GLU A 231 -15.94 -71.58 -37.28
C GLU A 231 -14.77 -72.45 -37.79
N GLN A 232 -13.82 -72.82 -36.90
CA GLN A 232 -12.71 -73.71 -37.25
C GLN A 232 -13.11 -75.17 -37.47
N GLU A 233 -14.22 -75.64 -36.86
CA GLU A 233 -14.76 -76.99 -37.09
C GLU A 233 -15.59 -77.05 -38.38
N GLU A 234 -16.39 -76.01 -38.69
CA GLU A 234 -17.15 -75.90 -39.94
C GLU A 234 -16.24 -75.74 -41.18
N GLU A 235 -15.10 -75.05 -41.04
CA GLU A 235 -14.12 -74.91 -42.12
C GLU A 235 -13.37 -76.22 -42.42
N LYS A 236 -13.12 -77.05 -41.38
CA LYS A 236 -12.50 -78.37 -41.55
C LYS A 236 -13.46 -79.39 -42.20
N LEU A 237 -14.76 -79.35 -41.89
CA LEU A 237 -15.76 -80.21 -42.54
C LEU A 237 -15.97 -79.87 -44.03
N ARG A 238 -15.96 -78.59 -44.43
CA ARG A 238 -16.06 -78.20 -45.85
C ARG A 238 -14.85 -78.63 -46.69
N ARG A 239 -13.66 -78.69 -46.10
CA ARG A 239 -12.44 -79.14 -46.79
C ARG A 239 -12.41 -80.66 -46.99
N GLN A 240 -13.02 -81.44 -46.09
CA GLN A 240 -13.08 -82.91 -46.19
C GLN A 240 -14.17 -83.39 -47.18
N GLU A 241 -15.33 -82.71 -47.27
CA GLU A 241 -16.36 -83.03 -48.28
C GLU A 241 -15.96 -82.68 -49.71
N ALA A 242 -15.14 -81.64 -49.91
CA ALA A 242 -14.62 -81.27 -51.22
C ALA A 242 -13.61 -82.31 -51.76
N TYR A 243 -12.76 -82.85 -50.87
CA TYR A 243 -11.76 -83.86 -51.23
C TYR A 243 -12.38 -85.23 -51.57
N ALA A 244 -13.49 -85.61 -50.90
CA ALA A 244 -14.20 -86.85 -51.17
C ALA A 244 -14.97 -86.84 -52.52
N LYS A 245 -15.57 -85.70 -52.90
CA LYS A 245 -16.29 -85.54 -54.19
C LYS A 245 -15.37 -85.50 -55.41
N GLU A 246 -14.07 -85.25 -55.22
CA GLU A 246 -13.08 -85.21 -56.30
C GLU A 246 -12.48 -86.60 -56.59
N GLN A 247 -12.31 -87.44 -55.56
CA GLN A 247 -11.89 -88.85 -55.68
C GLN A 247 -12.95 -89.73 -56.38
N GLU A 248 -14.25 -89.45 -56.17
CA GLU A 248 -15.36 -90.23 -56.76
C GLU A 248 -15.59 -89.91 -58.25
N ARG A 249 -15.23 -88.70 -58.71
CA ARG A 249 -15.29 -88.31 -60.13
C ARG A 249 -14.17 -88.97 -60.95
N MET A 250 -13.01 -89.19 -60.35
CA MET A 250 -11.85 -89.79 -61.01
C MET A 250 -12.06 -91.29 -61.30
N GLN A 251 -12.59 -92.05 -60.34
CA GLN A 251 -12.82 -93.50 -60.52
C GLN A 251 -13.95 -93.81 -61.52
N LYS A 252 -14.95 -92.92 -61.63
CA LYS A 252 -16.05 -93.04 -62.60
C LYS A 252 -15.64 -92.67 -64.03
N ALA A 253 -14.63 -91.82 -64.20
CA ALA A 253 -14.06 -91.44 -65.49
C ALA A 253 -13.09 -92.51 -66.05
N GLU A 254 -12.43 -93.27 -65.18
CA GLU A 254 -11.48 -94.31 -65.56
C GLU A 254 -12.18 -95.60 -66.03
N ALA A 255 -13.29 -95.98 -65.40
CA ALA A 255 -14.13 -97.11 -65.83
C ALA A 255 -14.79 -96.89 -67.22
N ALA A 256 -15.19 -95.65 -67.52
CA ALA A 256 -15.78 -95.30 -68.83
C ALA A 256 -14.75 -95.28 -69.97
N ARG A 257 -13.45 -95.10 -69.67
CA ARG A 257 -12.36 -95.12 -70.66
C ARG A 257 -12.01 -96.54 -71.13
N LEU A 258 -12.04 -97.52 -70.23
CA LEU A 258 -11.71 -98.91 -70.58
C LEU A 258 -12.80 -99.59 -71.43
N GLU A 259 -14.06 -99.21 -71.23
CA GLU A 259 -15.19 -99.75 -72.01
C GLU A 259 -15.30 -99.11 -73.42
N THR A 260 -14.90 -97.85 -73.55
CA THR A 260 -14.80 -97.16 -74.85
C THR A 260 -13.58 -97.63 -75.67
N GLU A 261 -12.46 -97.96 -75.03
CA GLU A 261 -11.26 -98.48 -75.71
C GLU A 261 -11.50 -99.85 -76.38
N ARG A 262 -12.33 -100.70 -75.76
CA ARG A 262 -12.70 -102.01 -76.31
C ARG A 262 -13.58 -101.90 -77.56
N ILE A 263 -14.55 -100.98 -77.57
CA ILE A 263 -15.46 -100.76 -78.72
C ILE A 263 -14.74 -100.07 -79.88
N LEU A 264 -13.72 -99.26 -79.60
CA LEU A 264 -12.91 -98.58 -80.61
C LEU A 264 -11.96 -99.51 -81.37
N ARG A 265 -11.40 -100.55 -80.75
CA ARG A 265 -10.52 -101.52 -81.45
C ARG A 265 -11.27 -102.38 -82.47
N GLU A 266 -12.47 -102.83 -82.16
CA GLU A 266 -13.29 -103.62 -83.10
C GLU A 266 -13.80 -102.78 -84.29
N GLN A 267 -14.00 -101.48 -84.10
CA GLN A 267 -14.36 -100.56 -85.18
C GLN A 267 -13.15 -100.16 -86.06
N GLN A 268 -11.93 -100.22 -85.53
CA GLN A 268 -10.70 -99.85 -86.26
C GLN A 268 -10.34 -100.87 -87.36
N GLU A 269 -10.58 -102.16 -87.15
CA GLU A 269 -10.26 -103.18 -88.17
C GLU A 269 -11.18 -103.12 -89.40
N VAL A 270 -12.43 -102.68 -89.22
CA VAL A 270 -13.39 -102.46 -90.31
C VAL A 270 -13.08 -101.16 -91.08
N VAL A 271 -12.51 -100.16 -90.41
CA VAL A 271 -12.09 -98.88 -91.00
C VAL A 271 -10.79 -99.02 -91.80
N GLU A 272 -9.84 -99.84 -91.36
CA GLU A 272 -8.57 -100.09 -92.08
C GLU A 272 -8.83 -100.69 -93.48
N ARG A 273 -9.81 -101.59 -93.62
CA ARG A 273 -10.20 -102.14 -94.93
C ARG A 273 -10.84 -101.12 -95.86
N ARG A 274 -11.62 -100.17 -95.33
CA ARG A 274 -12.19 -99.04 -96.10
C ARG A 274 -11.17 -97.94 -96.42
N LYS A 275 -10.15 -97.76 -95.58
CA LYS A 275 -9.07 -96.79 -95.76
C LYS A 275 -8.16 -97.13 -96.93
N ALA A 276 -7.82 -98.40 -97.14
CA ALA A 276 -6.99 -98.82 -98.27
C ALA A 276 -7.67 -98.56 -99.64
N GLU A 277 -9.00 -98.56 -99.69
CA GLU A 277 -9.77 -98.26 -100.89
C GLU A 277 -9.96 -96.75 -101.13
N MET A 278 -10.05 -95.93 -100.05
CA MET A 278 -10.09 -94.46 -100.16
C MET A 278 -8.72 -93.84 -100.47
N ALA A 279 -7.61 -94.40 -99.99
CA ALA A 279 -6.28 -93.85 -100.21
C ALA A 279 -5.93 -93.70 -101.71
N LYS A 280 -6.37 -94.64 -102.55
CA LYS A 280 -6.18 -94.56 -104.02
C LYS A 280 -7.02 -93.48 -104.70
N ARG A 281 -8.17 -93.10 -104.12
CA ARG A 281 -9.00 -91.98 -104.60
C ARG A 281 -8.60 -90.63 -104.03
N ASP A 282 -7.81 -90.63 -102.95
CA ASP A 282 -7.33 -89.41 -102.31
C ASP A 282 -6.04 -88.88 -102.97
N GLU A 283 -5.15 -89.73 -103.47
CA GLU A 283 -3.96 -89.30 -104.22
C GLU A 283 -4.31 -88.46 -105.47
N GLU A 284 -5.40 -88.80 -106.17
CA GLU A 284 -5.89 -88.03 -107.31
C GLU A 284 -6.53 -86.68 -106.90
N ARG A 285 -7.07 -86.60 -105.68
CA ARG A 285 -7.62 -85.35 -105.11
C ARG A 285 -6.53 -84.44 -104.54
N GLU A 286 -5.42 -85.00 -104.08
CA GLU A 286 -4.30 -84.23 -103.54
C GLU A 286 -3.59 -83.42 -104.62
N GLN A 287 -3.47 -83.93 -105.85
CA GLN A 287 -2.82 -83.20 -106.93
C GLN A 287 -3.61 -81.93 -107.35
N VAL A 288 -4.95 -82.00 -107.31
CA VAL A 288 -5.81 -80.82 -107.58
C VAL A 288 -5.79 -79.83 -106.42
N LYS A 289 -5.71 -80.32 -105.17
CA LYS A 289 -5.60 -79.46 -103.97
C LYS A 289 -4.26 -78.75 -103.87
N ALA A 290 -3.17 -79.37 -104.30
CA ALA A 290 -1.83 -78.78 -104.24
C ALA A 290 -1.72 -77.51 -105.11
N LEU A 291 -2.34 -77.51 -106.29
CA LEU A 291 -2.38 -76.34 -107.18
C LEU A 291 -3.22 -75.19 -106.59
N GLN A 292 -4.37 -75.49 -106.00
CA GLN A 292 -5.19 -74.47 -105.31
C GLN A 292 -4.56 -73.95 -104.02
N ALA A 293 -3.74 -74.76 -103.33
CA ALA A 293 -3.02 -74.34 -102.13
C ALA A 293 -1.90 -73.34 -102.45
N ALA A 294 -1.19 -73.53 -103.56
CA ALA A 294 -0.13 -72.61 -104.00
C ALA A 294 -0.68 -71.21 -104.33
N GLU A 295 -1.83 -71.13 -105.00
CA GLU A 295 -2.49 -69.86 -105.35
C GLU A 295 -2.98 -69.10 -104.09
N ARG A 296 -3.56 -69.83 -103.13
CA ARG A 296 -3.99 -69.24 -101.84
C ARG A 296 -2.80 -68.79 -100.97
N ALA A 297 -1.66 -69.47 -101.06
CA ALA A 297 -0.46 -69.09 -100.33
C ALA A 297 0.11 -67.74 -100.83
N ALA A 298 0.08 -67.49 -102.14
CA ALA A 298 0.51 -66.23 -102.73
C ALA A 298 -0.40 -65.06 -102.29
N ALA A 299 -1.73 -65.24 -102.34
CA ALA A 299 -2.68 -64.22 -101.87
C ALA A 299 -2.55 -63.91 -100.37
N ASN A 300 -2.27 -64.93 -99.55
CA ASN A 300 -2.04 -64.73 -98.11
C ASN A 300 -0.74 -63.98 -97.82
N ALA A 301 0.31 -64.16 -98.61
CA ALA A 301 1.57 -63.44 -98.43
C ALA A 301 1.40 -61.93 -98.69
N GLU A 302 0.60 -61.55 -99.68
CA GLU A 302 0.29 -60.13 -99.96
C GLU A 302 -0.59 -59.51 -98.86
N ALA A 303 -1.59 -60.25 -98.37
CA ALA A 303 -2.41 -59.82 -97.25
C ALA A 303 -1.60 -59.61 -95.96
N GLN A 304 -0.60 -60.47 -95.69
CA GLN A 304 0.30 -60.32 -94.54
C GLN A 304 1.18 -59.08 -94.63
N ARG A 305 1.69 -58.73 -95.82
CA ARG A 305 2.47 -57.49 -96.01
C ARG A 305 1.62 -56.24 -95.74
N GLN A 306 0.37 -56.22 -96.21
CA GLN A 306 -0.54 -55.10 -95.94
C GLN A 306 -0.93 -55.01 -94.45
N ALA A 307 -1.09 -56.15 -93.77
CA ALA A 307 -1.34 -56.18 -92.34
C ALA A 307 -0.15 -55.67 -91.53
N GLN A 308 1.08 -56.07 -91.88
CA GLN A 308 2.30 -55.59 -91.23
C GLN A 308 2.47 -54.07 -91.39
N ALA A 309 2.25 -53.54 -92.60
CA ALA A 309 2.30 -52.09 -92.83
C ALA A 309 1.29 -51.30 -91.97
N ARG A 310 0.10 -51.87 -91.70
CA ARG A 310 -0.90 -51.24 -90.80
C ARG A 310 -0.48 -51.28 -89.34
N ILE A 311 0.17 -52.36 -88.91
CA ILE A 311 0.68 -52.49 -87.54
C ILE A 311 1.81 -51.49 -87.30
N GLU A 312 2.73 -51.35 -88.24
CA GLU A 312 3.84 -50.39 -88.15
C GLU A 312 3.34 -48.93 -88.13
N ALA A 313 2.38 -48.58 -88.99
CA ALA A 313 1.77 -47.26 -88.99
C ALA A 313 1.05 -46.94 -87.66
N ALA A 314 0.35 -47.92 -87.07
CA ALA A 314 -0.31 -47.75 -85.78
C ALA A 314 0.69 -47.58 -84.63
N GLN A 315 1.83 -48.29 -84.67
CA GLN A 315 2.88 -48.16 -83.66
C GLN A 315 3.56 -46.78 -83.72
N GLN A 316 3.81 -46.25 -84.91
CA GLN A 316 4.37 -44.91 -85.09
C GLN A 316 3.40 -43.82 -84.62
N ALA A 317 2.10 -43.96 -84.91
CA ALA A 317 1.08 -43.03 -84.42
C ALA A 317 0.97 -43.04 -82.88
N ASN A 318 1.03 -44.22 -82.26
CA ASN A 318 1.01 -44.34 -80.80
C ASN A 318 2.27 -43.73 -80.15
N ALA A 319 3.45 -43.92 -80.75
CA ALA A 319 4.69 -43.31 -80.26
C ALA A 319 4.62 -41.78 -80.30
N ALA A 320 4.07 -41.19 -81.37
CA ALA A 320 3.89 -39.74 -81.49
C ALA A 320 2.92 -39.16 -80.45
N ILE A 321 1.84 -39.89 -80.11
CA ILE A 321 0.90 -39.48 -79.05
C ILE A 321 1.59 -39.49 -77.67
N ILE A 322 2.44 -40.48 -77.40
CA ILE A 322 3.17 -40.58 -76.13
C ILE A 322 4.17 -39.43 -76.01
N GLN A 323 4.87 -39.04 -77.08
CA GLN A 323 5.77 -37.90 -77.04
C GLN A 323 5.04 -36.59 -76.79
N LYS A 324 3.94 -36.29 -77.51
CA LYS A 324 3.13 -35.09 -77.24
C LYS A 324 2.66 -34.99 -75.79
N LYS A 325 2.24 -36.11 -75.19
CA LYS A 325 1.81 -36.14 -73.78
C LYS A 325 2.95 -35.86 -72.79
N ARG A 326 4.20 -36.19 -73.13
CA ARG A 326 5.36 -35.85 -72.30
C ARG A 326 5.67 -34.37 -72.38
N ASP A 327 5.69 -33.81 -73.59
CA ASP A 327 5.95 -32.39 -73.81
C ASP A 327 4.88 -31.52 -73.11
N GLU A 328 3.60 -31.86 -73.25
CA GLU A 328 2.48 -31.17 -72.56
C GLU A 328 2.57 -31.28 -71.02
N TYR A 329 3.12 -32.37 -70.49
CA TYR A 329 3.31 -32.52 -69.05
C TYR A 329 4.47 -31.66 -68.55
N GLU A 330 5.58 -31.61 -69.29
CA GLU A 330 6.74 -30.78 -68.96
C GLU A 330 6.40 -29.28 -69.00
N GLU A 331 5.62 -28.83 -69.99
CA GLU A 331 5.14 -27.45 -70.06
C GLU A 331 4.23 -27.09 -68.88
N ARG A 332 3.34 -27.99 -68.45
CA ARG A 332 2.49 -27.78 -67.27
C ARG A 332 3.27 -27.74 -65.96
N GLN A 333 4.37 -28.48 -65.86
CA GLN A 333 5.26 -28.44 -64.70
C GLN A 333 5.99 -27.09 -64.64
N ARG A 334 6.57 -26.62 -65.75
CA ARG A 334 7.23 -25.31 -65.84
C ARG A 334 6.29 -24.15 -65.49
N HIS A 335 5.08 -24.17 -66.03
CA HIS A 335 4.09 -23.12 -65.74
C HIS A 335 3.66 -23.09 -64.26
N ASN A 336 3.53 -24.26 -63.60
CA ASN A 336 3.23 -24.31 -62.17
C ASN A 336 4.39 -23.83 -61.30
N GLU A 337 5.64 -24.15 -61.67
CA GLU A 337 6.83 -23.67 -60.97
C GLU A 337 6.99 -22.14 -61.09
N GLU A 338 6.76 -21.57 -62.26
CA GLU A 338 6.76 -20.12 -62.47
C GLU A 338 5.68 -19.42 -61.64
N ARG A 339 4.47 -20.00 -61.60
CA ARG A 339 3.37 -19.47 -60.78
C ARG A 339 3.65 -19.55 -59.28
N ARG A 340 4.44 -20.54 -58.84
CA ARG A 340 4.88 -20.67 -57.46
C ARG A 340 5.95 -19.63 -57.12
N ARG A 341 6.97 -19.46 -57.96
CA ARG A 341 8.03 -18.46 -57.78
C ARG A 341 7.49 -17.02 -57.75
N ALA A 342 6.51 -16.70 -58.61
CA ALA A 342 5.87 -15.39 -58.60
C ALA A 342 5.10 -15.08 -57.30
N ARG A 343 4.46 -16.11 -56.70
CA ARG A 343 3.76 -15.95 -55.41
C ARG A 343 4.70 -15.86 -54.22
N GLU A 344 5.84 -16.53 -54.27
CA GLU A 344 6.88 -16.44 -53.24
C GLU A 344 7.52 -15.04 -53.26
N GLN A 345 7.84 -14.49 -54.42
CA GLN A 345 8.37 -13.12 -54.56
C GLN A 345 7.40 -12.04 -54.09
N GLN A 346 6.10 -12.19 -54.37
CA GLN A 346 5.08 -11.24 -53.86
C GLN A 346 4.97 -11.27 -52.33
N ARG A 347 5.08 -12.44 -51.71
CA ARG A 347 5.05 -12.57 -50.24
C ARG A 347 6.28 -11.94 -49.58
N GLU A 348 7.45 -12.12 -50.17
CA GLU A 348 8.68 -11.52 -49.65
C GLU A 348 8.61 -9.98 -49.67
N LEU A 349 8.13 -9.38 -50.76
CA LEU A 349 7.95 -7.93 -50.86
C LEU A 349 6.90 -7.41 -49.85
N GLU A 350 5.77 -8.10 -49.67
CA GLU A 350 4.77 -7.74 -48.67
C GLU A 350 5.28 -7.88 -47.23
N GLU A 351 6.12 -8.88 -46.94
CA GLU A 351 6.73 -9.07 -45.62
C GLU A 351 7.83 -8.03 -45.33
N GLU A 352 8.56 -7.57 -46.34
CA GLU A 352 9.53 -6.48 -46.21
C GLU A 352 8.86 -5.13 -45.98
N GLU A 353 7.78 -4.83 -46.70
CA GLU A 353 6.98 -3.62 -46.48
C GLU A 353 6.37 -3.59 -45.07
N LYS A 354 5.81 -4.72 -44.61
CA LYS A 354 5.28 -4.83 -43.23
C LYS A 354 6.38 -4.63 -42.18
N ARG A 355 7.56 -5.23 -42.36
CA ARG A 355 8.70 -5.02 -41.46
C ARG A 355 9.16 -3.56 -41.44
N ALA A 356 9.18 -2.89 -42.59
CA ALA A 356 9.54 -1.48 -42.66
C ALA A 356 8.50 -0.56 -41.98
N GLU A 357 7.21 -0.86 -42.12
CA GLU A 357 6.15 -0.13 -41.41
C GLU A 357 6.19 -0.34 -39.90
N GLU A 358 6.41 -1.57 -39.45
CA GLU A 358 6.57 -1.90 -38.03
C GLU A 358 7.77 -1.17 -37.43
N ALA A 359 8.91 -1.16 -38.12
CA ALA A 359 10.09 -0.41 -37.71
C ALA A 359 9.82 1.10 -37.62
N ARG A 360 9.08 1.69 -38.57
CA ARG A 360 8.68 3.12 -38.51
C ARG A 360 7.74 3.40 -37.33
N LYS A 361 6.78 2.52 -37.07
CA LYS A 361 5.87 2.65 -35.91
C LYS A 361 6.64 2.52 -34.60
N GLU A 362 7.64 1.65 -34.54
CA GLU A 362 8.50 1.48 -33.37
C GLU A 362 9.38 2.71 -33.13
N GLN A 363 9.98 3.27 -34.19
CA GLN A 363 10.70 4.55 -34.12
C GLN A 363 9.81 5.70 -33.64
N GLN A 364 8.55 5.77 -34.11
CA GLN A 364 7.59 6.77 -33.63
C GLN A 364 7.25 6.59 -32.15
N ARG A 365 7.10 5.35 -31.68
CA ARG A 365 6.88 5.06 -30.26
C ARG A 365 8.09 5.44 -29.40
N GLN A 366 9.30 5.12 -29.88
CA GLN A 366 10.54 5.51 -29.20
C GLN A 366 10.69 7.03 -29.15
N ALA A 367 10.50 7.73 -30.28
CA ALA A 367 10.55 9.19 -30.33
C ALA A 367 9.52 9.86 -29.42
N ALA A 368 8.28 9.35 -29.40
CA ALA A 368 7.23 9.85 -28.49
C ALA A 368 7.58 9.61 -27.02
N TYR A 369 8.18 8.46 -26.69
CA TYR A 369 8.64 8.15 -25.35
C TYR A 369 9.79 9.07 -24.91
N GLU A 370 10.79 9.29 -25.77
CA GLU A 370 11.89 10.21 -25.51
C GLU A 370 11.42 11.65 -25.36
N GLU A 371 10.46 12.10 -26.18
CA GLU A 371 9.87 13.43 -26.05
C GLU A 371 9.10 13.58 -24.73
N ALA A 372 8.34 12.55 -24.33
CA ALA A 372 7.67 12.52 -23.03
C ALA A 372 8.68 12.60 -21.87
N GLN A 373 9.76 11.81 -21.92
CA GLN A 373 10.84 11.89 -20.93
C GLN A 373 11.50 13.27 -20.88
N ARG A 374 11.75 13.91 -22.03
CA ARG A 374 12.29 15.28 -22.07
C ARG A 374 11.36 16.30 -21.44
N ARG A 375 10.04 16.17 -21.67
CA ARG A 375 9.03 17.05 -21.04
C ARG A 375 8.97 16.84 -19.53
N GLU A 376 9.02 15.60 -19.06
CA GLU A 376 9.10 15.30 -17.63
C GLU A 376 10.38 15.84 -17.01
N ALA A 377 11.53 15.61 -17.63
CA ALA A 377 12.82 16.15 -17.18
C ALA A 377 12.81 17.69 -17.13
N ALA A 378 12.21 18.35 -18.14
CA ALA A 378 12.07 19.80 -18.16
C ALA A 378 11.14 20.31 -17.04
N ARG A 379 10.01 19.62 -16.79
CA ARG A 379 9.11 19.95 -15.68
C ARG A 379 9.80 19.77 -14.32
N ILE A 380 10.55 18.69 -14.14
CA ILE A 380 11.34 18.45 -12.93
C ILE A 380 12.39 19.56 -12.76
N ALA A 381 13.11 19.92 -13.82
CA ALA A 381 14.08 21.00 -13.78
C ALA A 381 13.45 22.36 -13.42
N GLU A 382 12.26 22.66 -13.96
CA GLU A 382 11.53 23.88 -13.62
C GLU A 382 11.10 23.91 -12.14
N VAL A 383 10.59 22.79 -11.62
CA VAL A 383 10.20 22.66 -10.21
C VAL A 383 11.42 22.86 -9.30
N LEU A 384 12.54 22.21 -9.62
CA LEU A 384 13.79 22.37 -8.87
C LEU A 384 14.33 23.81 -8.94
N ARG A 385 14.20 24.48 -10.09
CA ARG A 385 14.59 25.89 -10.23
C ARG A 385 13.73 26.79 -9.34
N LYS A 386 12.40 26.63 -9.37
CA LYS A 386 11.48 27.38 -8.50
C LYS A 386 11.74 27.12 -7.01
N GLN A 387 12.11 25.89 -6.66
CA GLN A 387 12.49 25.56 -5.29
C GLN A 387 13.77 26.30 -4.87
N ARG A 388 14.81 26.30 -5.71
CA ARG A 388 16.04 27.07 -5.45
C ARG A 388 15.79 28.57 -5.32
N GLU A 389 14.96 29.14 -6.20
CA GLU A 389 14.58 30.56 -6.12
C GLU A 389 13.90 30.88 -4.78
N LYS A 390 12.94 30.04 -4.33
CA LYS A 390 12.29 30.21 -3.03
C LYS A 390 13.25 30.02 -1.85
N ASP A 391 14.15 29.05 -1.93
CA ASP A 391 15.16 28.82 -0.89
C ASP A 391 16.13 30.00 -0.79
N GLU A 392 16.52 30.60 -1.92
CA GLU A 392 17.32 31.83 -1.96
C GLU A 392 16.57 33.03 -1.38
N GLU A 393 15.28 33.20 -1.70
CA GLU A 393 14.43 34.24 -1.11
C GLU A 393 14.31 34.09 0.41
N LEU A 394 14.07 32.86 0.89
CA LEU A 394 14.02 32.56 2.32
C LEU A 394 15.38 32.81 2.99
N ALA A 395 16.48 32.45 2.33
CA ALA A 395 17.83 32.72 2.83
C ALA A 395 18.12 34.22 2.93
N ARG A 396 17.69 35.03 1.94
CA ARG A 396 17.80 36.50 1.97
C ARG A 396 16.98 37.09 3.12
N ALA A 397 15.72 36.70 3.25
CA ALA A 397 14.86 37.17 4.34
C ALA A 397 15.41 36.81 5.72
N LYS A 398 16.01 35.62 5.87
CA LYS A 398 16.68 35.20 7.10
C LYS A 398 17.92 36.05 7.39
N ALA A 399 18.77 36.27 6.38
CA ALA A 399 19.96 37.10 6.51
C ALA A 399 19.61 38.56 6.89
N GLU A 400 18.53 39.12 6.34
CA GLU A 400 18.03 40.44 6.73
C GLU A 400 17.59 40.49 8.19
N ARG A 401 16.80 39.50 8.64
CA ARG A 401 16.38 39.40 10.05
C ARG A 401 17.56 39.25 11.00
N ASP A 402 18.54 38.43 10.63
CA ASP A 402 19.76 38.23 11.43
C ASP A 402 20.60 39.52 11.49
N ALA A 403 20.70 40.26 10.38
CA ALA A 403 21.37 41.56 10.34
C ALA A 403 20.64 42.61 11.19
N GLU A 404 19.31 42.68 11.15
CA GLU A 404 18.52 43.56 12.01
C GLU A 404 18.66 43.21 13.49
N ALA A 405 18.65 41.92 13.82
CA ALA A 405 18.86 41.44 15.18
C ALA A 405 20.25 41.84 15.69
N ALA A 406 21.28 41.71 14.85
CA ALA A 406 22.64 42.16 15.15
C ALA A 406 22.72 43.67 15.36
N ARG A 407 22.05 44.48 14.52
CA ARG A 407 21.97 45.94 14.69
C ARG A 407 21.31 46.31 16.02
N ARG A 408 20.16 45.72 16.36
CA ARG A 408 19.47 45.95 17.63
C ARG A 408 20.28 45.49 18.84
N ALA A 409 21.06 44.41 18.71
CA ALA A 409 21.94 43.96 19.77
C ALA A 409 23.09 44.95 20.00
N LEU A 410 23.70 45.47 18.93
CA LEU A 410 24.73 46.49 19.00
C LEU A 410 24.21 47.80 19.59
N GLU A 411 23.04 48.26 19.16
CA GLU A 411 22.38 49.46 19.70
C GLU A 411 22.14 49.34 21.20
N ARG A 412 21.61 48.20 21.67
CA ARG A 412 21.43 47.93 23.11
C ARG A 412 22.76 47.95 23.87
N LYS A 413 23.83 47.42 23.27
CA LYS A 413 25.17 47.43 23.88
C LYS A 413 25.71 48.86 24.01
N LEU A 414 25.56 49.69 22.98
CA LEU A 414 25.96 51.10 23.00
C LEU A 414 25.17 51.88 24.05
N GLN A 415 23.83 51.72 24.10
CA GLN A 415 23.01 52.36 25.13
C GLN A 415 23.40 51.95 26.56
N LEU A 416 23.81 50.69 26.77
CA LEU A 416 24.34 50.24 28.05
C LEU A 416 25.69 50.90 28.36
N GLN A 417 26.58 51.01 27.38
CA GLN A 417 27.86 51.73 27.55
C GLN A 417 27.64 53.20 27.90
N ASP A 418 26.71 53.89 27.24
CA ASP A 418 26.39 55.29 27.54
C ASP A 418 25.86 55.45 28.97
N LYS A 419 25.01 54.52 29.43
CA LYS A 419 24.52 54.50 30.82
C LYS A 419 25.66 54.29 31.81
N VAL A 420 26.58 53.38 31.52
CA VAL A 420 27.76 53.14 32.36
C VAL A 420 28.64 54.39 32.42
N MET A 421 28.94 55.01 31.28
CA MET A 421 29.72 56.26 31.21
C MET A 421 29.04 57.39 31.98
N THR A 422 27.72 57.55 31.84
CA THR A 422 26.93 58.53 32.60
C THR A 422 27.04 58.30 34.11
N VAL A 423 26.94 57.04 34.56
CA VAL A 423 27.10 56.69 35.98
C VAL A 423 28.53 56.96 36.46
N GLU A 424 29.54 56.70 35.63
CA GLU A 424 30.94 57.02 35.96
C GLU A 424 31.17 58.53 36.06
N GLU A 425 30.61 59.33 35.15
CA GLU A 425 30.66 60.79 35.23
C GLU A 425 30.00 61.31 36.50
N MET A 426 28.83 60.76 36.87
CA MET A 426 28.16 61.10 38.13
C MET A 426 29.05 60.75 39.33
N LYS A 427 29.65 59.55 39.35
CA LYS A 427 30.61 59.16 40.40
C LYS A 427 31.82 60.11 40.48
N ARG A 428 32.34 60.58 39.34
CA ARG A 428 33.44 61.57 39.28
C ARG A 428 33.00 62.92 39.85
N ARG A 429 31.79 63.38 39.53
CA ARG A 429 31.20 64.60 40.10
C ARG A 429 31.04 64.47 41.62
N ASP A 430 30.42 63.38 42.10
CA ASP A 430 30.23 63.13 43.53
C ASP A 430 31.57 63.01 44.29
N ALA A 431 32.58 62.37 43.68
CA ALA A 431 33.92 62.29 44.25
C ALA A 431 34.56 63.68 44.37
N TYR A 432 34.40 64.53 43.35
CA TYR A 432 34.88 65.91 43.38
C TYR A 432 34.16 66.74 44.44
N GLU A 433 32.83 66.67 44.51
CA GLU A 433 32.03 67.37 45.53
C GLU A 433 32.41 66.94 46.95
N ARG A 434 32.59 65.64 47.18
CA ARG A 434 33.10 65.13 48.47
C ARG A 434 34.50 65.68 48.77
N SER A 435 35.40 65.72 47.80
CA SER A 435 36.74 66.29 48.00
C SER A 435 36.69 67.78 48.35
N GLN A 436 35.77 68.54 47.74
CA GLN A 436 35.55 69.95 48.03
C GLN A 436 34.93 70.15 49.42
N ALA A 437 33.97 69.30 49.81
CA ALA A 437 33.41 69.32 51.15
C ALA A 437 34.48 69.04 52.22
N VAL A 438 35.35 68.06 51.99
CA VAL A 438 36.48 67.76 52.89
C VAL A 438 37.44 68.95 52.99
N LYS A 439 37.77 69.60 51.87
CA LYS A 439 38.61 70.82 51.89
C LYS A 439 37.97 71.94 52.72
N ARG A 440 36.67 72.20 52.56
CA ARG A 440 35.95 73.20 53.39
C ARG A 440 35.99 72.85 54.87
N ILE A 441 35.75 71.58 55.22
CA ILE A 441 35.84 71.11 56.62
C ILE A 441 37.27 71.32 57.15
N GLN A 442 38.30 71.03 56.36
CA GLN A 442 39.70 71.26 56.74
C GLN A 442 39.98 72.75 56.98
N GLU A 443 39.58 73.62 56.05
CA GLU A 443 39.73 75.07 56.19
C GLU A 443 38.99 75.62 57.42
N GLU A 444 37.76 75.18 57.68
CA GLU A 444 36.98 75.56 58.87
C GLU A 444 37.60 75.01 60.16
N THR A 445 38.14 73.80 60.12
CA THR A 445 38.86 73.19 61.25
C THR A 445 40.15 73.95 61.54
N GLU A 446 40.90 74.36 60.50
CA GLU A 446 42.10 75.20 60.64
C GLU A 446 41.77 76.57 61.21
N ARG A 447 40.72 77.24 60.71
CA ARG A 447 40.24 78.51 61.28
C ARG A 447 39.84 78.34 62.75
N SER A 448 39.15 77.26 63.09
CA SER A 448 38.76 76.96 64.47
C SER A 448 39.98 76.70 65.37
N ARG A 449 41.00 76.00 64.87
CA ARG A 449 42.28 75.80 65.55
C ARG A 449 43.00 77.13 65.77
N GLN A 450 43.08 77.99 64.76
CA GLN A 450 43.68 79.33 64.87
C GLN A 450 42.95 80.18 65.92
N LEU A 451 41.61 80.15 65.96
CA LEU A 451 40.83 80.85 66.99
C LEU A 451 41.08 80.31 68.39
N LEU A 452 41.19 78.98 68.54
CA LEU A 452 41.54 78.35 69.82
C LEU A 452 42.97 78.71 70.25
N GLU A 453 43.93 78.74 69.32
CA GLU A 453 45.31 79.17 69.57
C GLU A 453 45.37 80.65 69.97
N GLN A 454 44.68 81.53 69.26
CA GLN A 454 44.58 82.95 69.62
C GLN A 454 43.94 83.13 71.01
N ARG A 455 42.88 82.38 71.32
CA ARG A 455 42.25 82.39 72.65
C ARG A 455 43.21 81.93 73.73
N LYS A 456 43.99 80.87 73.46
CA LYS A 456 45.04 80.37 74.38
C LYS A 456 46.13 81.41 74.57
N GLN A 457 46.63 82.03 73.50
CA GLN A 457 47.62 83.11 73.56
C GLN A 457 47.11 84.29 74.40
N LEU A 458 45.86 84.72 74.22
CA LEU A 458 45.26 85.77 75.04
C LEU A 458 45.14 85.35 76.51
N GLN A 459 44.81 84.09 76.79
CA GLN A 459 44.76 83.58 78.16
C GLN A 459 46.15 83.53 78.80
N ASP A 460 47.17 83.10 78.07
CA ASP A 460 48.56 83.08 78.53
C ASP A 460 49.11 84.52 78.71
N GLN A 461 48.77 85.45 77.82
CA GLN A 461 49.05 86.88 78.01
C GLN A 461 48.39 87.44 79.27
N ARG A 462 47.11 87.09 79.53
CA ARG A 462 46.42 87.47 80.78
C ARG A 462 47.09 86.87 82.01
N ARG A 463 47.54 85.61 81.94
CA ARG A 463 48.31 84.97 83.04
C ARG A 463 49.63 85.69 83.30
N LEU A 464 50.39 85.98 82.25
CA LEU A 464 51.66 86.71 82.35
C LEU A 464 51.46 88.13 82.87
N ALA A 465 50.45 88.86 82.36
CA ALA A 465 50.12 90.21 82.84
C ALA A 465 49.65 90.19 84.30
N ASN A 466 48.85 89.20 84.71
CA ASN A 466 48.46 89.02 86.11
C ASN A 466 49.65 88.69 87.00
N MET A 467 50.59 87.86 86.53
CA MET A 467 51.83 87.53 87.23
C MET A 467 52.74 88.77 87.36
N GLN A 468 52.91 89.55 86.29
CA GLN A 468 53.64 90.83 86.29
C GLN A 468 52.99 91.86 87.21
N ALA A 469 51.67 92.03 87.15
CA ALA A 469 50.94 92.91 88.07
C ALA A 469 51.06 92.43 89.52
N SER A 470 51.10 91.13 89.77
CA SER A 470 51.37 90.57 91.09
C SER A 470 52.80 90.86 91.56
N MET A 471 53.81 90.70 90.70
CA MET A 471 55.19 91.07 91.00
C MET A 471 55.32 92.57 91.25
N GLN A 472 54.67 93.42 90.46
CA GLN A 472 54.63 94.87 90.69
C GLN A 472 53.95 95.20 92.02
N ARG A 473 52.84 94.54 92.36
CA ARG A 473 52.22 94.67 93.68
C ARG A 473 53.17 94.27 94.79
N GLN A 474 53.91 93.16 94.65
CA GLN A 474 54.93 92.74 95.60
C GLN A 474 56.06 93.76 95.69
N GLN A 475 56.57 94.27 94.57
CA GLN A 475 57.59 95.32 94.56
C GLN A 475 57.11 96.63 95.20
N ILE A 476 55.85 97.01 94.98
CA ILE A 476 55.23 98.18 95.64
C ILE A 476 55.11 97.91 97.14
N VAL A 477 54.68 96.71 97.55
CA VAL A 477 54.62 96.32 98.96
C VAL A 477 56.01 96.32 99.58
N GLU A 478 57.02 95.71 98.94
CA GLU A 478 58.43 95.75 99.38
C GLU A 478 58.98 97.18 99.41
N ALA A 479 58.63 98.02 98.44
CA ALA A 479 59.03 99.44 98.42
C ALA A 479 58.32 100.23 99.53
N MET A 480 57.05 99.92 99.81
CA MET A 480 56.29 100.47 100.94
C MET A 480 56.85 99.97 102.27
N GLU A 481 57.29 98.72 102.37
CA GLU A 481 57.97 98.13 103.53
C GLU A 481 59.35 98.76 103.71
N ARG A 482 60.12 98.99 102.64
CA ARG A 482 61.36 99.76 102.67
C ARG A 482 61.12 101.20 103.08
N LEU A 483 60.06 101.83 102.58
CA LEU A 483 59.65 103.17 102.98
C LEU A 483 59.15 103.22 104.43
N GLN A 484 58.48 102.18 104.93
CA GLN A 484 58.09 102.08 106.34
C GLN A 484 59.31 101.80 107.23
N ALA A 485 60.27 101.01 106.77
CA ALA A 485 61.56 100.80 107.43
C ALA A 485 62.41 102.08 107.47
N THR A 486 62.31 102.95 106.45
CA THR A 486 62.95 104.28 106.47
C THR A 486 62.10 105.37 107.15
N LYS A 487 60.78 105.18 107.32
CA LYS A 487 59.88 106.12 108.02
C LYS A 487 59.95 106.03 109.56
N THR A 488 60.78 105.14 110.10
CA THR A 488 61.21 105.18 111.52
C THR A 488 62.47 106.02 111.77
N PHE A 489 62.95 106.78 110.80
CA PHE A 489 63.98 107.81 111.00
C PHE A 489 63.73 109.02 110.09
N LEU A 490 63.34 110.13 110.71
CA LEU A 490 63.35 111.53 110.22
C LEU A 490 62.09 112.11 109.56
N ASP A 491 61.44 112.94 110.36
CA ASP A 491 60.71 114.16 109.98
C ASP A 491 61.39 114.94 108.85
N GLY A 492 60.60 115.36 107.85
CA GLY A 492 61.10 116.27 106.82
C GLY A 492 60.22 116.38 105.58
N ASN A 493 59.21 117.24 105.67
CA ASN A 493 58.44 117.88 104.60
C ASN A 493 59.22 118.16 103.30
N VAL A 494 58.91 117.50 102.16
CA VAL A 494 58.99 118.05 100.77
C VAL A 494 58.11 117.25 99.76
N ASP A 495 57.14 117.98 99.19
CA ASP A 495 56.66 118.16 97.80
C ASP A 495 56.47 116.98 96.78
N VAL A 496 55.32 117.03 96.08
CA VAL A 496 54.58 115.95 95.41
C VAL A 496 54.63 116.02 93.87
N ASN A 497 55.42 116.89 93.25
CA ASN A 497 55.25 117.24 91.82
C ASN A 497 56.28 116.70 90.79
N SER A 498 57.09 115.66 91.09
CA SER A 498 58.19 115.24 90.19
C SER A 498 58.07 113.84 89.54
N LEU A 499 57.01 113.05 89.77
CA LEU A 499 56.99 111.63 89.39
C LEU A 499 56.19 111.27 88.12
N LEU A 500 55.79 112.26 87.30
CA LEU A 500 55.08 112.01 86.04
C LEU A 500 55.77 112.68 84.85
N SER A 501 57.01 112.28 84.56
CA SER A 501 57.57 112.45 83.20
C SER A 501 58.58 111.35 82.91
N LYS A 502 58.09 110.32 82.22
CA LYS A 502 58.81 109.46 81.26
C LYS A 502 57.79 108.52 80.64
N LYS A 503 57.22 108.97 79.53
CA LYS A 503 56.83 108.04 78.47
C LYS A 503 58.03 107.90 77.55
#